data_AF-A0A8R2ACA3-F1
#
_entry.id   AF-A0A8R2ACA3-F1
#
_cell.length_a   1.000
_cell.length_b   1.000
_cell.length_c   1.000
_cell.angle_alpha   90.00
_cell.angle_beta   90.00
_cell.angle_gamma   90.00
#
_symmetry.space_group_name_H-M   'P 1'
#
loop_
_entity.id
_entity.type
_entity.pdbx_description
1 polymer ?
#
loop_
_entity_poly.entity_id
_entity_poly.type
_entity_poly.pdbx_seq_one_letter_code
_entity_poly.pdbx_strand_id
1 'polypeptide(L)'
;MSSSSPISSSSPSPSPYYHHQQQQHQQQQQQQQFQSIPLDSVESQWEMLFNRFDRNRDGKISINELHHVLKQGAGEQYNIPPKVLAVIASKADHNQDGYINFREFLHLMEEEPIAKSLTTNLFNKYIHYTIVPRGPPRLRTAGVDRTDGDYEDEYSCNPPALCMVIVSLIEVLFFTWDVLKLKTTESIQGPMASMFIYNPHRRREAWRFLTYMFVHVGQTHLTVNLIVQLLLGVPLEMVHRGWRVVLIYLSGVLAGSLATSVTDPSVYLAGASGGVYALITAHVATIIINWSEIEFAIYQLLVFAFLITFDFGSSIYNRYFVNVDNQIGYTAHLAGAIAGLLVGVYTLRNLNVRPWEKKLCWSCFVIYVLLTGSGVMWNVMFPEYFSKEQY
;
A
#
# COMPACT_ATOMS: atom_id res chain seq x y z
N MET A 1 42.04 43.77 70.48
CA MET A 1 40.79 43.76 69.68
C MET A 1 41.07 42.91 68.44
N SER A 2 41.11 41.59 68.62
CA SER A 2 40.05 40.62 68.27
C SER A 2 39.95 40.39 66.76
N SER A 3 40.79 39.47 66.28
CA SER A 3 40.72 38.83 64.96
C SER A 3 39.68 37.72 64.97
N SER A 4 38.62 37.85 64.18
CA SER A 4 37.60 36.82 63.96
C SER A 4 37.42 36.58 62.47
N SER A 5 37.84 35.41 62.01
CA SER A 5 37.61 34.87 60.66
C SER A 5 36.14 34.48 60.48
N PRO A 6 35.49 34.72 59.32
CA PRO A 6 34.19 34.13 59.04
C PRO A 6 34.36 32.72 58.44
N ILE A 7 33.58 31.79 58.99
CA ILE A 7 33.41 30.41 58.54
C ILE A 7 32.64 30.41 57.22
N SER A 8 33.19 29.79 56.16
CA SER A 8 32.47 29.51 54.92
C SER A 8 31.56 28.29 55.10
N SER A 9 30.25 28.50 55.17
CA SER A 9 29.26 27.43 55.04
C SER A 9 29.07 27.07 53.56
N SER A 10 29.60 25.92 53.14
CA SER A 10 29.33 25.34 51.82
C SER A 10 27.93 24.70 51.82
N SER A 11 26.99 25.33 51.13
CA SER A 11 25.69 24.73 50.81
C SER A 11 25.91 23.54 49.87
N PRO A 12 25.35 22.34 50.14
CA PRO A 12 25.51 21.21 49.24
C PRO A 12 24.81 21.50 47.92
N SER A 13 25.53 21.30 46.81
CA SER A 13 24.98 21.37 45.46
C SER A 13 23.81 20.39 45.31
N PRO A 14 22.70 20.77 44.65
CA PRO A 14 21.56 19.88 44.49
C PRO A 14 21.99 18.58 43.78
N SER A 15 21.60 17.44 44.36
CA SER A 15 21.87 16.11 43.79
C SER A 15 21.30 16.02 42.35
N PRO A 16 21.99 15.36 41.40
CA PRO A 16 21.54 15.20 40.01
C PRO A 16 20.11 14.63 39.86
N TYR A 17 19.63 13.95 40.91
CA TYR A 17 18.26 13.43 41.00
C TYR A 17 17.18 14.52 40.95
N TYR A 18 17.42 15.70 41.53
CA TYR A 18 16.45 16.80 41.54
C TYR A 18 16.28 17.45 40.15
N HIS A 19 17.35 17.56 39.37
CA HIS A 19 17.27 18.05 38.00
C HIS A 19 16.54 17.09 37.06
N HIS A 20 16.65 15.79 37.29
CA HIS A 20 15.92 14.79 36.50
C HIS A 20 14.41 14.82 36.77
N GLN A 21 13.99 15.04 38.01
CA GLN A 21 12.55 15.18 38.34
C GLN A 21 11.93 16.47 37.77
N GLN A 22 12.67 17.59 37.74
CA GLN A 22 12.19 18.82 37.11
C GLN A 22 12.12 18.70 35.58
N GLN A 23 13.08 18.04 34.94
CA GLN A 23 13.02 17.76 33.50
C GLN A 23 11.87 16.81 33.13
N GLN A 24 11.57 15.81 33.98
CA GLN A 24 10.42 14.92 33.76
C GLN A 24 9.08 15.66 33.93
N HIS A 25 8.96 16.58 34.90
CA HIS A 25 7.76 17.41 35.04
C HIS A 25 7.59 18.39 33.87
N GLN A 26 8.66 18.98 33.36
CA GLN A 26 8.61 19.83 32.15
C GLN A 26 8.29 19.02 30.88
N GLN A 27 8.81 17.79 30.74
CA GLN A 27 8.45 16.91 29.63
C GLN A 27 7.00 16.42 29.73
N GLN A 28 6.47 16.18 30.93
CA GLN A 28 5.05 15.86 31.11
C GLN A 28 4.13 17.05 30.82
N GLN A 29 4.52 18.28 31.17
CA GLN A 29 3.77 19.48 30.78
C GLN A 29 3.85 19.75 29.26
N GLN A 30 4.99 19.51 28.61
CA GLN A 30 5.11 19.62 27.15
C GLN A 30 4.36 18.49 26.40
N GLN A 31 4.27 17.29 26.97
CA GLN A 31 3.47 16.19 26.41
C GLN A 31 1.96 16.43 26.54
N GLN A 32 1.51 17.12 27.59
CA GLN A 32 0.11 17.55 27.71
C GLN A 32 -0.27 18.66 26.71
N GLN A 33 0.70 19.43 26.22
CA GLN A 33 0.47 20.50 25.25
C GLN A 33 0.40 19.99 23.79
N PHE A 34 0.85 18.76 23.51
CA PHE A 34 0.80 18.13 22.18
C PHE A 34 -0.43 17.25 21.92
N GLN A 35 -1.40 17.24 22.83
CA GLN A 35 -2.57 16.37 22.76
C GLN A 35 -3.90 17.08 22.41
N SER A 36 -3.83 18.26 21.81
CA SER A 36 -5.00 18.89 21.20
C SER A 36 -4.66 19.40 19.80
N ILE A 37 -5.08 18.65 18.78
CA ILE A 37 -5.44 19.27 17.50
C ILE A 37 -6.52 20.32 17.86
N PRO A 38 -6.42 21.59 17.42
CA PRO A 38 -7.46 22.57 17.69
C PRO A 38 -8.81 22.01 17.20
N LEU A 39 -9.80 21.91 18.10
CA LEU A 39 -11.16 21.46 17.78
C LEU A 39 -11.76 22.19 16.56
N ASP A 40 -11.33 23.44 16.33
CA ASP A 40 -11.70 24.28 15.19
C ASP A 40 -11.44 23.64 13.80
N SER A 41 -10.45 22.74 13.66
CA SER A 41 -10.13 22.14 12.35
C SER A 41 -11.01 20.94 11.98
N VAL A 42 -11.65 20.30 12.96
CA VAL A 42 -12.52 19.13 12.75
C VAL A 42 -13.97 19.58 12.61
N GLU A 43 -14.43 20.52 13.44
CA GLU A 43 -15.76 21.14 13.30
C GLU A 43 -15.94 21.77 11.91
N SER A 44 -14.92 22.48 11.39
CA SER A 44 -14.99 23.08 10.05
C SER A 44 -15.16 22.06 8.90
N GLN A 45 -14.63 20.84 9.04
CA GLN A 45 -14.82 19.78 8.04
C GLN A 45 -16.24 19.21 8.10
N TRP A 46 -16.78 19.03 9.30
CA TRP A 46 -18.14 18.56 9.50
C TRP A 46 -19.19 19.61 9.13
N GLU A 47 -18.91 20.90 9.34
CA GLU A 47 -19.76 21.99 8.86
C GLU A 47 -19.85 22.01 7.33
N MET A 48 -18.73 21.81 6.63
CA MET A 48 -18.75 21.69 5.16
C MET A 48 -19.62 20.51 4.70
N LEU A 49 -19.56 19.38 5.40
CA LEU A 49 -20.35 18.20 5.07
C LEU A 49 -21.83 18.42 5.41
N PHE A 50 -22.13 18.97 6.58
CA PHE A 50 -23.49 19.31 7.01
C PHE A 50 -24.17 20.25 6.02
N ASN A 51 -23.48 21.31 5.60
CA ASN A 51 -23.97 22.27 4.60
C ASN A 51 -24.19 21.65 3.20
N ARG A 52 -23.62 20.47 2.93
CA ARG A 52 -23.88 19.71 1.70
C ARG A 52 -25.14 18.87 1.81
N PHE A 53 -25.51 18.44 3.03
CA PHE A 53 -26.76 17.74 3.30
C PHE A 53 -27.94 18.69 3.47
N ASP A 54 -27.74 19.81 4.17
CA ASP A 54 -28.70 20.89 4.34
C ASP A 54 -28.80 21.76 3.06
N ARG A 55 -29.65 21.32 2.13
CA ARG A 55 -29.78 21.95 0.81
C ARG A 55 -30.54 23.26 0.87
N ASN A 56 -31.51 23.37 1.77
CA ASN A 56 -32.35 24.54 1.92
C ASN A 56 -31.73 25.61 2.86
N ARG A 57 -30.65 25.25 3.57
CA ARG A 57 -29.90 26.07 4.53
C ARG A 57 -30.73 26.51 5.73
N ASP A 58 -31.62 25.65 6.19
CA ASP A 58 -32.45 25.89 7.37
C ASP A 58 -31.76 25.50 8.70
N GLY A 59 -30.53 25.00 8.63
CA GLY A 59 -29.72 24.60 9.78
C GLY A 59 -30.10 23.22 10.31
N LYS A 60 -30.91 22.45 9.57
CA LYS A 60 -31.36 21.11 9.90
C LYS A 60 -31.33 20.22 8.63
N ILE A 61 -31.23 18.90 8.82
CA ILE A 61 -31.31 17.94 7.71
C ILE A 61 -32.62 17.17 7.83
N SER A 62 -33.49 17.32 6.84
CA SER A 62 -34.70 16.51 6.74
C SER A 62 -34.42 15.10 6.18
N ILE A 63 -35.33 14.17 6.42
CA ILE A 63 -35.27 12.81 5.84
C ILE A 63 -35.20 12.84 4.31
N ASN A 64 -35.87 13.82 3.69
CA ASN A 64 -35.88 13.99 2.23
C ASN A 64 -34.53 14.47 1.70
N GLU A 65 -33.87 15.39 2.41
CA GLU A 65 -32.53 15.86 2.08
C GLU A 65 -31.48 14.75 2.29
N LEU A 66 -31.58 14.02 3.40
CA LEU A 66 -30.77 12.84 3.66
C LEU A 66 -30.91 11.79 2.55
N HIS A 67 -32.15 11.48 2.16
CA HIS A 67 -32.43 10.55 1.06
C HIS A 67 -31.87 11.05 -0.29
N HIS A 68 -32.03 12.34 -0.59
CA HIS A 68 -31.56 12.93 -1.84
C HIS A 68 -30.03 12.88 -1.95
N VAL A 69 -29.31 13.18 -0.87
CA VAL A 69 -27.84 13.18 -0.85
C VAL A 69 -27.29 11.76 -0.89
N LEU A 70 -27.90 10.82 -0.18
CA LEU A 70 -27.52 9.40 -0.23
C LEU A 70 -27.78 8.81 -1.63
N LYS A 71 -28.88 9.18 -2.28
CA LYS A 71 -29.17 8.79 -3.67
C LYS A 71 -28.15 9.35 -4.67
N GLN A 72 -27.73 10.60 -4.50
CA GLN A 72 -26.69 11.21 -5.34
C GLN A 72 -25.28 10.65 -5.07
N GLY A 73 -24.97 10.30 -3.82
CA GLY A 73 -23.67 9.76 -3.43
C GLY A 73 -23.47 8.28 -3.78
N ALA A 74 -24.53 7.46 -3.67
CA ALA A 74 -24.48 6.02 -3.94
C ALA A 74 -24.76 5.64 -5.41
N GLY A 75 -25.31 6.55 -6.21
CA GLY A 75 -25.70 6.32 -7.60
C GLY A 75 -27.10 5.72 -7.74
N GLU A 76 -27.78 5.98 -8.86
CA GLU A 76 -29.22 5.66 -9.06
C GLU A 76 -29.58 4.17 -8.91
N GLN A 77 -28.60 3.27 -9.02
CA GLN A 77 -28.77 1.83 -8.91
C GLN A 77 -28.89 1.30 -7.47
N TYR A 78 -28.58 2.10 -6.45
CA TYR A 78 -28.68 1.73 -5.03
C TYR A 78 -29.81 2.51 -4.35
N ASN A 79 -31.05 2.08 -4.59
CA ASN A 79 -32.21 2.65 -3.90
C ASN A 79 -32.27 2.09 -2.47
N ILE A 80 -31.84 2.87 -1.48
CA ILE A 80 -31.94 2.49 -0.06
C ILE A 80 -33.43 2.35 0.27
N PRO A 81 -33.92 1.18 0.72
CA PRO A 81 -35.33 1.00 1.01
C PRO A 81 -35.83 2.04 2.03
N PRO A 82 -37.03 2.63 1.85
CA PRO A 82 -37.55 3.67 2.75
C PRO A 82 -37.56 3.28 4.23
N LYS A 83 -37.72 1.99 4.52
CA LYS A 83 -37.62 1.44 5.89
C LYS A 83 -36.25 1.62 6.53
N VAL A 84 -35.17 1.52 5.75
CA VAL A 84 -33.80 1.65 6.26
C VAL A 84 -33.47 3.12 6.52
N LEU A 85 -33.94 4.03 5.66
CA LEU A 85 -33.81 5.48 5.86
C LEU A 85 -34.58 5.94 7.10
N ALA A 86 -35.78 5.40 7.33
CA ALA A 86 -36.54 5.68 8.54
C ALA A 86 -35.79 5.22 9.80
N VAL A 87 -35.11 4.07 9.75
CA VAL A 87 -34.29 3.57 10.88
C VAL A 87 -33.08 4.47 11.11
N ILE A 88 -32.39 4.90 10.07
CA ILE A 88 -31.24 5.82 10.18
C ILE A 88 -31.68 7.16 10.76
N ALA A 89 -32.76 7.74 10.24
CA ALA A 89 -33.33 8.98 10.74
C ALA A 89 -33.72 8.85 12.22
N SER A 90 -34.44 7.78 12.59
CA SER A 90 -34.85 7.56 13.99
C SER A 90 -33.70 7.33 14.98
N LYS A 91 -32.53 6.93 14.49
CA LYS A 91 -31.33 6.75 15.31
C LYS A 91 -30.50 8.02 15.44
N ALA A 92 -30.53 8.88 14.42
CA ALA A 92 -29.83 10.15 14.41
C ALA A 92 -30.60 11.25 15.16
N ASP A 93 -31.92 11.22 15.07
CA ASP A 93 -32.85 12.17 15.70
C ASP A 93 -33.02 11.85 17.18
N HIS A 94 -32.13 12.39 18.02
CA HIS A 94 -32.09 12.11 19.45
C HIS A 94 -33.19 12.85 20.21
N ASN A 95 -33.56 14.04 19.72
CA ASN A 95 -34.62 14.86 20.31
C ASN A 95 -36.04 14.55 19.76
N GLN A 96 -36.14 13.65 18.77
CA GLN A 96 -37.38 13.20 18.11
C GLN A 96 -38.16 14.33 17.45
N ASP A 97 -37.48 15.36 16.94
CA ASP A 97 -38.10 16.52 16.28
C ASP A 97 -38.37 16.30 14.78
N GLY A 98 -37.95 15.16 14.23
CA GLY A 98 -38.12 14.77 12.84
C GLY A 98 -37.02 15.27 11.91
N TYR A 99 -35.99 15.94 12.46
CA TYR A 99 -34.86 16.52 11.74
C TYR A 99 -33.54 16.16 12.42
N ILE A 100 -32.43 16.29 11.70
CA ILE A 100 -31.08 16.10 12.25
C ILE A 100 -30.39 17.45 12.30
N ASN A 101 -30.17 17.99 13.49
CA ASN A 101 -29.43 19.24 13.67
C ASN A 101 -27.90 19.01 13.64
N PHE A 102 -27.10 20.08 13.59
CA PHE A 102 -25.63 19.95 13.47
C PHE A 102 -24.99 19.13 14.60
N ARG A 103 -25.50 19.21 15.83
CA ARG A 103 -24.97 18.44 16.98
C ARG A 103 -25.32 16.96 16.87
N GLU A 104 -26.54 16.65 16.44
CA GLU A 104 -26.97 15.26 16.17
C GLU A 104 -26.24 14.68 14.97
N PHE A 105 -25.94 15.50 13.96
CA PHE A 105 -25.13 15.12 12.82
C PHE A 105 -23.68 14.82 13.22
N LEU A 106 -23.07 15.66 14.06
CA LEU A 106 -21.74 15.39 14.63
C LEU A 106 -21.75 14.07 15.42
N HIS A 107 -22.75 13.87 16.28
CA HIS A 107 -22.89 12.64 17.04
C HIS A 107 -23.10 11.41 16.14
N LEU A 108 -23.84 11.53 15.04
CA LEU A 108 -24.03 10.47 14.04
C LEU A 108 -22.73 10.14 13.28
N MET A 109 -21.84 11.12 13.11
CA MET A 109 -20.56 10.96 12.42
C MET A 109 -19.45 10.49 13.37
N GLU A 110 -19.53 10.84 14.66
CA GLU A 110 -18.61 10.40 15.73
C GLU A 110 -18.99 9.01 16.28
N GLU A 111 -20.29 8.70 16.42
CA GLU A 111 -20.79 7.39 16.80
C GLU A 111 -21.00 6.50 15.56
N GLU A 112 -20.02 5.64 15.30
CA GLU A 112 -19.97 4.81 14.10
C GLU A 112 -21.12 3.81 13.93
N PRO A 113 -21.89 3.91 12.83
CA PRO A 113 -21.70 2.99 11.69
C PRO A 113 -21.78 3.63 10.29
N ILE A 114 -22.02 4.94 10.16
CA ILE A 114 -22.24 5.59 8.85
C ILE A 114 -20.95 6.08 8.22
N ALA A 115 -19.98 6.62 8.97
CA ALA A 115 -18.66 6.96 8.44
C ALA A 115 -17.86 5.68 8.10
N LYS A 116 -18.04 4.61 8.86
CA LYS A 116 -17.59 3.25 8.58
C LYS A 116 -18.35 2.71 7.40
N SER A 117 -19.66 2.94 7.24
CA SER A 117 -20.40 2.55 6.02
C SER A 117 -19.94 3.32 4.79
N LEU A 118 -19.63 4.62 4.88
CA LEU A 118 -19.14 5.43 3.75
C LEU A 118 -17.69 5.10 3.37
N THR A 119 -16.80 4.97 4.35
CA THR A 119 -15.43 4.49 4.13
C THR A 119 -15.45 3.04 3.67
N THR A 120 -16.28 2.16 4.24
CA THR A 120 -16.51 0.79 3.76
C THR A 120 -17.12 0.79 2.38
N ASN A 121 -18.01 1.72 2.00
CA ASN A 121 -18.60 1.77 0.66
C ASN A 121 -17.59 2.29 -0.37
N LEU A 122 -16.79 3.30 -0.06
CA LEU A 122 -15.70 3.75 -0.91
C LEU A 122 -14.58 2.70 -1.02
N PHE A 123 -14.26 2.03 0.08
CA PHE A 123 -13.29 0.94 0.17
C PHE A 123 -13.78 -0.31 -0.57
N ASN A 124 -15.05 -0.68 -0.42
CA ASN A 124 -15.68 -1.77 -1.17
C ASN A 124 -15.77 -1.42 -2.65
N LYS A 125 -16.09 -0.17 -3.00
CA LYS A 125 -16.10 0.31 -4.38
C LYS A 125 -14.69 0.29 -4.97
N TYR A 126 -13.69 0.70 -4.19
CA TYR A 126 -12.29 0.63 -4.55
C TYR A 126 -11.82 -0.80 -4.78
N ILE A 127 -12.14 -1.73 -3.87
CA ILE A 127 -11.90 -3.18 -4.01
C ILE A 127 -12.62 -3.71 -5.25
N HIS A 128 -13.88 -3.32 -5.49
CA HIS A 128 -14.64 -3.71 -6.67
C HIS A 128 -14.08 -3.16 -7.99
N TYR A 129 -13.41 -2.01 -7.97
CA TYR A 129 -12.75 -1.46 -9.16
C TYR A 129 -11.35 -2.02 -9.37
N THR A 130 -10.65 -2.38 -8.30
CA THR A 130 -9.31 -2.96 -8.35
C THR A 130 -9.32 -4.47 -8.50
N ILE A 131 -10.42 -5.13 -8.13
CA ILE A 131 -10.57 -6.58 -8.16
C ILE A 131 -11.98 -6.94 -8.62
N VAL A 132 -12.08 -8.09 -9.29
CA VAL A 132 -13.29 -8.60 -9.96
C VAL A 132 -14.54 -8.56 -9.06
N PRO A 133 -15.61 -7.84 -9.47
CA PRO A 133 -16.94 -7.93 -8.86
C PRO A 133 -17.57 -9.33 -8.97
N ARG A 134 -18.31 -9.75 -7.94
CA ARG A 134 -19.25 -10.88 -8.02
C ARG A 134 -20.22 -10.69 -9.20
N GLY A 135 -20.33 -11.69 -10.08
CA GLY A 135 -21.54 -11.83 -10.90
C GLY A 135 -22.76 -12.08 -10.01
N PRO A 136 -23.99 -11.76 -10.46
CA PRO A 136 -25.19 -11.99 -9.65
C PRO A 136 -25.32 -13.47 -9.28
N PRO A 137 -25.82 -13.80 -8.07
CA PRO A 137 -26.02 -15.19 -7.67
C PRO A 137 -26.96 -15.84 -8.69
N ARG A 138 -26.42 -16.71 -9.54
CA ARG A 138 -27.24 -17.59 -10.37
C ARG A 138 -28.06 -18.42 -9.40
N LEU A 139 -29.38 -18.33 -9.50
CA LEU A 139 -30.34 -19.13 -8.73
C LEU A 139 -29.80 -20.55 -8.56
N ARG A 140 -29.49 -20.91 -7.31
CA ARG A 140 -29.01 -22.24 -6.91
C ARG A 140 -29.98 -23.31 -7.43
N THR A 141 -29.67 -23.92 -8.56
CA THR A 141 -30.21 -25.25 -8.88
C THR A 141 -29.48 -26.25 -8.00
N ALA A 142 -30.22 -26.77 -7.02
CA ALA A 142 -29.73 -27.79 -6.11
C ALA A 142 -29.24 -29.01 -6.90
N GLY A 143 -27.95 -29.30 -6.82
CA GLY A 143 -27.37 -30.55 -7.31
C GLY A 143 -26.05 -30.38 -8.03
N VAL A 144 -25.00 -30.92 -7.40
CA VAL A 144 -23.74 -31.36 -8.04
C VAL A 144 -22.83 -30.24 -8.56
N ASP A 145 -21.98 -29.72 -7.67
CA ASP A 145 -20.53 -29.97 -7.69
C ASP A 145 -19.88 -29.16 -6.56
N ARG A 146 -19.14 -29.84 -5.67
CA ARG A 146 -18.28 -29.17 -4.67
C ARG A 146 -16.96 -28.79 -5.35
N THR A 147 -17.00 -27.78 -6.23
CA THR A 147 -15.80 -27.14 -6.77
C THR A 147 -15.50 -25.90 -5.95
N ASP A 148 -14.55 -25.98 -5.01
CA ASP A 148 -13.77 -24.91 -4.34
C ASP A 148 -14.46 -23.52 -4.18
N GLY A 149 -15.77 -23.52 -3.90
CA GLY A 149 -16.68 -22.46 -4.34
C GLY A 149 -17.51 -21.82 -3.23
N ASP A 150 -17.05 -21.92 -1.99
CA ASP A 150 -17.61 -21.11 -0.90
C ASP A 150 -16.92 -19.73 -0.90
N TYR A 151 -17.18 -18.96 -1.96
CA TYR A 151 -16.70 -17.59 -2.17
C TYR A 151 -17.46 -16.55 -1.32
N GLU A 152 -18.51 -16.98 -0.61
CA GLU A 152 -19.48 -16.07 0.00
C GLU A 152 -19.01 -15.50 1.35
N ASP A 153 -18.12 -16.20 2.07
CA ASP A 153 -17.83 -15.92 3.49
C ASP A 153 -16.38 -15.48 3.83
N GLU A 154 -15.46 -15.34 2.87
CA GLU A 154 -14.06 -14.97 3.16
C GLU A 154 -13.58 -13.70 2.43
N TYR A 155 -14.28 -12.56 2.57
CA TYR A 155 -13.54 -11.29 2.76
C TYR A 155 -13.06 -11.27 4.21
N SER A 156 -12.31 -12.29 4.58
CA SER A 156 -11.81 -12.39 5.92
C SER A 156 -10.66 -11.40 5.99
N CYS A 157 -10.86 -10.28 6.68
CA CYS A 157 -9.75 -9.45 7.22
C CYS A 157 -8.91 -10.24 8.24
N ASN A 158 -8.89 -11.57 8.10
CA ASN A 158 -8.35 -12.56 8.99
C ASN A 158 -7.77 -13.71 8.14
N PRO A 159 -6.44 -13.77 7.95
CA PRO A 159 -5.47 -12.82 8.49
C PRO A 159 -5.57 -11.45 7.79
N PRO A 160 -5.41 -10.34 8.53
CA PRO A 160 -5.45 -9.00 7.95
C PRO A 160 -4.41 -8.84 6.84
N ALA A 161 -4.71 -8.01 5.84
CA ALA A 161 -3.83 -7.69 4.72
C ALA A 161 -2.62 -6.85 5.18
N LEU A 162 -1.75 -7.48 5.95
CA LEU A 162 -0.62 -6.84 6.61
C LEU A 162 0.68 -7.02 5.84
N CYS A 163 0.78 -7.90 4.84
CA CYS A 163 2.10 -8.23 4.29
C CYS A 163 2.71 -7.04 3.55
N MET A 164 1.98 -6.41 2.62
CA MET A 164 2.45 -5.20 1.93
C MET A 164 2.61 -4.02 2.89
N VAL A 165 1.76 -3.91 3.91
CA VAL A 165 1.90 -2.87 4.95
C VAL A 165 3.21 -3.05 5.72
N ILE A 166 3.53 -4.27 6.14
CA ILE A 166 4.78 -4.60 6.86
C ILE A 166 6.00 -4.31 5.97
N VAL A 167 5.97 -4.73 4.71
CA VAL A 167 7.05 -4.46 3.75
C VAL A 167 7.26 -2.94 3.60
N SER A 168 6.18 -2.17 3.41
CA SER A 168 6.21 -0.71 3.35
C SER A 168 6.76 -0.04 4.61
N LEU A 169 6.41 -0.55 5.80
CA LEU A 169 6.95 -0.04 7.07
C LEU A 169 8.47 -0.26 7.18
N ILE A 170 8.97 -1.40 6.71
CA ILE A 170 10.41 -1.70 6.68
C ILE A 170 11.13 -0.77 5.70
N GLU A 171 10.56 -0.53 4.52
CA GLU A 171 11.11 0.44 3.54
C GLU A 171 11.24 1.85 4.14
N VAL A 172 10.19 2.33 4.81
CA VAL A 172 10.20 3.64 5.49
C VAL A 172 11.23 3.67 6.61
N LEU A 173 11.33 2.61 7.41
CA LEU A 173 12.31 2.49 8.49
C LEU A 173 13.75 2.58 7.94
N PHE A 174 14.06 1.83 6.87
CA PHE A 174 15.40 1.81 6.30
C PHE A 174 15.77 3.15 5.67
N PHE A 175 14.85 3.74 4.91
CA PHE A 175 15.04 5.06 4.30
C PHE A 175 15.24 6.14 5.36
N THR A 176 14.39 6.19 6.39
CA THR A 176 14.50 7.20 7.46
C THR A 176 15.80 7.04 8.25
N TRP A 177 16.25 5.82 8.52
CA TRP A 177 17.53 5.58 9.18
C TRP A 177 18.72 6.14 8.38
N ASP A 178 18.75 5.89 7.07
CA ASP A 178 19.82 6.38 6.20
C ASP A 178 19.80 7.91 6.08
N VAL A 179 18.62 8.52 5.95
CA VAL A 179 18.46 9.99 5.94
C VAL A 179 18.95 10.60 7.25
N LEU A 180 18.63 10.01 8.41
CA LEU A 180 19.09 10.50 9.71
C LEU A 180 20.61 10.43 9.86
N LYS A 181 21.27 9.44 9.25
CA LYS A 181 22.73 9.27 9.32
C LYS A 181 23.48 10.16 8.34
N LEU A 182 22.97 10.33 7.13
CA LEU A 182 23.65 11.06 6.05
C LEU A 182 23.18 12.51 5.89
N LYS A 183 22.05 12.88 6.49
CA LYS A 183 21.40 14.20 6.36
C LYS A 183 21.06 14.57 4.91
N THR A 184 20.81 13.58 4.06
CA THR A 184 20.40 13.76 2.65
C THR A 184 19.42 12.66 2.24
N THR A 185 18.54 12.97 1.29
CA THR A 185 17.56 12.04 0.71
C THR A 185 18.07 11.33 -0.54
N GLU A 186 19.17 11.82 -1.14
CA GLU A 186 19.65 11.42 -2.46
C GLU A 186 20.94 10.59 -2.41
N SER A 187 21.17 9.83 -1.33
CA SER A 187 22.42 9.08 -1.15
C SER A 187 22.21 7.60 -0.94
N ILE A 188 23.15 6.83 -1.45
CA ILE A 188 23.24 5.37 -1.36
C ILE A 188 24.33 4.89 -0.41
N GLN A 189 24.99 5.82 0.26
CA GLN A 189 26.12 5.54 1.17
C GLN A 189 25.66 5.27 2.61
N GLY A 190 24.35 5.10 2.80
CA GLY A 190 23.76 4.90 4.12
C GLY A 190 24.07 3.53 4.71
N PRO A 191 24.00 3.35 6.03
CA PRO A 191 24.19 2.04 6.65
C PRO A 191 23.24 0.95 6.11
N MET A 192 21.96 1.27 5.88
CA MET A 192 21.01 0.31 5.34
C MET A 192 21.26 0.09 3.84
N ALA A 193 21.47 1.15 3.08
CA ALA A 193 21.82 1.08 1.66
C ALA A 193 23.06 0.20 1.44
N SER A 194 24.18 0.46 2.11
CA SER A 194 25.41 -0.32 1.94
C SER A 194 25.25 -1.81 2.27
N MET A 195 24.38 -2.16 3.23
CA MET A 195 24.14 -3.54 3.62
C MET A 195 23.16 -4.28 2.70
N PHE A 196 22.13 -3.60 2.19
CA PHE A 196 20.99 -4.25 1.54
C PHE A 196 20.84 -3.96 0.06
N ILE A 197 21.51 -2.94 -0.49
CA ILE A 197 21.50 -2.63 -1.92
C ILE A 197 22.03 -3.82 -2.73
N TYR A 198 21.49 -4.01 -3.93
CA TYR A 198 22.08 -4.92 -4.88
C TYR A 198 23.41 -4.33 -5.36
N ASN A 199 24.50 -5.03 -5.07
CA ASN A 199 25.85 -4.66 -5.46
C ASN A 199 26.40 -5.70 -6.45
N PRO A 200 26.68 -5.32 -7.71
CA PRO A 200 27.16 -6.26 -8.73
C PRO A 200 28.54 -6.87 -8.43
N HIS A 201 29.31 -6.27 -7.53
CA HIS A 201 30.60 -6.79 -7.10
C HIS A 201 30.50 -7.78 -5.94
N ARG A 202 29.38 -7.79 -5.21
CA ARG A 202 29.16 -8.64 -4.02
C ARG A 202 28.07 -9.69 -4.25
N ARG A 203 27.94 -10.23 -5.46
CA ARG A 203 26.88 -11.18 -5.86
C ARG A 203 26.84 -12.48 -5.06
N ARG A 204 27.95 -12.86 -4.41
CA ARG A 204 27.97 -14.01 -3.48
C ARG A 204 27.10 -13.78 -2.24
N GLU A 205 26.82 -12.52 -1.92
CA GLU A 205 25.88 -12.10 -0.88
C GLU A 205 24.46 -12.21 -1.41
N ALA A 206 23.99 -13.45 -1.61
CA ALA A 206 22.77 -13.77 -2.35
C ALA A 206 21.50 -13.06 -1.83
N TRP A 207 21.46 -12.67 -0.56
CA TRP A 207 20.34 -11.89 0.00
C TRP A 207 20.14 -10.55 -0.72
N ARG A 208 21.20 -9.96 -1.28
CA ARG A 208 21.15 -8.68 -2.01
C ARG A 208 20.30 -8.72 -3.27
N PHE A 209 20.04 -9.91 -3.83
CA PHE A 209 19.09 -10.07 -4.94
C PHE A 209 17.62 -9.86 -4.50
N LEU A 210 17.34 -9.88 -3.19
CA LEU A 210 16.01 -9.62 -2.63
C LEU A 210 15.97 -8.34 -1.79
N THR A 211 16.95 -8.14 -0.92
CA THR A 211 16.90 -7.08 0.10
C THR A 211 17.00 -5.67 -0.47
N TYR A 212 17.41 -5.53 -1.73
CA TYR A 212 17.48 -4.23 -2.39
C TYR A 212 16.12 -3.52 -2.47
N MET A 213 15.01 -4.28 -2.36
CA MET A 213 13.66 -3.74 -2.30
C MET A 213 13.44 -2.78 -1.12
N PHE A 214 14.23 -2.90 -0.04
CA PHE A 214 14.12 -2.03 1.13
C PHE A 214 14.94 -0.74 1.04
N VAL A 215 15.80 -0.61 0.04
CA VAL A 215 16.70 0.55 -0.13
C VAL A 215 16.09 1.48 -1.18
N HIS A 216 15.97 2.78 -0.87
CA HIS A 216 15.41 3.75 -1.79
C HIS A 216 16.32 4.99 -1.88
N VAL A 217 16.48 5.50 -3.11
CA VAL A 217 17.18 6.76 -3.39
C VAL A 217 16.13 7.81 -3.75
N GLY A 218 16.02 8.85 -2.93
CA GLY A 218 15.08 9.94 -3.12
C GLY A 218 13.70 9.73 -2.49
N GLN A 219 13.16 10.80 -1.91
CA GLN A 219 11.86 10.80 -1.25
C GLN A 219 10.71 10.53 -2.24
N THR A 220 10.79 11.10 -3.44
CA THR A 220 9.76 10.92 -4.48
C THR A 220 9.69 9.46 -4.93
N HIS A 221 10.84 8.80 -5.10
CA HIS A 221 10.90 7.41 -5.50
C HIS A 221 10.28 6.48 -4.44
N LEU A 222 10.61 6.67 -3.16
CA LEU A 222 9.97 5.92 -2.08
C LEU A 222 8.44 6.17 -2.05
N THR A 223 8.02 7.43 -2.11
CA THR A 223 6.61 7.81 -2.00
C THR A 223 5.75 7.16 -3.09
N VAL A 224 6.20 7.20 -4.35
CA VAL A 224 5.47 6.59 -5.46
C VAL A 224 5.42 5.07 -5.32
N ASN A 225 6.52 4.41 -4.94
CA ASN A 225 6.52 2.96 -4.70
C ASN A 225 5.51 2.59 -3.60
N LEU A 226 5.52 3.29 -2.47
CA LEU A 226 4.58 3.04 -1.36
C LEU A 226 3.12 3.22 -1.78
N ILE A 227 2.80 4.28 -2.51
CA ILE A 227 1.44 4.53 -3.00
C ILE A 227 0.99 3.37 -3.88
N VAL A 228 1.76 3.01 -4.91
CA VAL A 228 1.35 1.96 -5.86
C VAL A 228 1.34 0.58 -5.18
N GLN A 229 2.31 0.29 -4.31
CA GLN A 229 2.40 -0.96 -3.55
C GLN A 229 1.19 -1.16 -2.63
N LEU A 230 0.83 -0.15 -1.84
CA LEU A 230 -0.31 -0.25 -0.93
C LEU A 230 -1.64 -0.22 -1.66
N LEU A 231 -1.75 0.64 -2.69
CA LEU A 231 -2.93 0.71 -3.54
C LEU A 231 -3.16 -0.66 -4.20
N LEU A 232 -2.21 -1.21 -4.94
CA LEU A 232 -2.46 -2.44 -5.70
C LEU A 232 -2.31 -3.71 -4.88
N GLY A 233 -1.44 -3.71 -3.87
CA GLY A 233 -1.09 -4.91 -3.12
C GLY A 233 -2.12 -5.29 -2.05
N VAL A 234 -2.60 -4.34 -1.24
CA VAL A 234 -3.58 -4.61 -0.18
C VAL A 234 -4.87 -5.26 -0.71
N PRO A 235 -5.49 -4.75 -1.81
CA PRO A 235 -6.64 -5.40 -2.42
C PRO A 235 -6.33 -6.84 -2.87
N LEU A 236 -5.18 -7.07 -3.53
CA LEU A 236 -4.78 -8.43 -3.92
C LEU A 236 -4.69 -9.37 -2.72
N GLU A 237 -4.17 -8.90 -1.58
CA GLU A 237 -4.06 -9.74 -0.37
C GLU A 237 -5.42 -10.13 0.18
N MET A 238 -6.38 -9.20 0.16
CA MET A 238 -7.74 -9.42 0.64
C MET A 238 -8.47 -10.49 -0.17
N VAL A 239 -8.19 -10.62 -1.47
CA VAL A 239 -8.86 -11.58 -2.36
C VAL A 239 -8.08 -12.89 -2.53
N HIS A 240 -6.76 -12.81 -2.62
CA HIS A 240 -5.92 -13.96 -2.96
C HIS A 240 -5.13 -14.53 -1.78
N ARG A 241 -5.26 -13.95 -0.59
CA ARG A 241 -4.49 -14.24 0.64
C ARG A 241 -3.05 -13.72 0.55
N GLY A 242 -2.56 -13.18 1.66
CA GLY A 242 -1.26 -12.49 1.76
C GLY A 242 -0.06 -13.27 1.20
N TRP A 243 0.05 -14.57 1.50
CA TRP A 243 1.20 -15.37 1.06
C TRP A 243 1.34 -15.48 -0.46
N ARG A 244 0.23 -15.47 -1.22
CA ARG A 244 0.27 -15.53 -2.69
C ARG A 244 0.82 -14.22 -3.26
N VAL A 245 0.37 -13.10 -2.69
CA VAL A 245 0.81 -11.76 -3.08
C VAL A 245 2.27 -11.53 -2.73
N VAL A 246 2.71 -11.97 -1.55
CA VAL A 246 4.14 -11.95 -1.16
C VAL A 246 4.98 -12.78 -2.13
N LEU A 247 4.50 -13.97 -2.51
CA LEU A 247 5.23 -14.81 -3.47
C LEU A 247 5.38 -14.13 -4.84
N ILE A 248 4.33 -13.47 -5.33
CA ILE A 248 4.39 -12.69 -6.58
C ILE A 248 5.34 -11.52 -6.45
N TYR A 249 5.23 -10.74 -5.37
CA TYR A 249 6.07 -9.58 -5.12
C TYR A 249 7.56 -9.95 -5.06
N LEU A 250 7.92 -10.96 -4.25
CA LEU A 250 9.30 -11.45 -4.14
C LEU A 250 9.81 -12.04 -5.46
N SER A 251 8.94 -12.71 -6.22
CA SER A 251 9.29 -13.21 -7.55
C SER A 251 9.65 -12.08 -8.52
N GLY A 252 8.94 -10.95 -8.43
CA GLY A 252 9.23 -9.73 -9.18
C GLY A 252 10.54 -9.08 -8.79
N VAL A 253 10.79 -8.94 -7.49
CA VAL A 253 12.06 -8.42 -6.94
C VAL A 253 13.23 -9.30 -7.39
N LEU A 254 13.13 -10.62 -7.26
CA LEU A 254 14.17 -11.55 -7.68
C LEU A 254 14.43 -11.48 -9.20
N ALA A 255 13.36 -11.48 -10.01
CA ALA A 255 13.48 -11.37 -11.45
C ALA A 255 14.11 -10.02 -11.85
N GLY A 256 13.76 -8.95 -11.15
CA GLY A 256 14.31 -7.62 -11.37
C GLY A 256 15.82 -7.56 -11.19
N SER A 257 16.33 -8.02 -10.05
CA SER A 257 17.78 -8.04 -9.78
C SER A 257 18.53 -9.01 -10.68
N LEU A 258 17.99 -10.19 -10.97
CA LEU A 258 18.60 -11.15 -11.89
C LEU A 258 18.68 -10.58 -13.32
N ALA A 259 17.61 -9.99 -13.84
CA ALA A 259 17.63 -9.41 -15.18
C ALA A 259 18.59 -8.23 -15.27
N THR A 260 18.57 -7.31 -14.30
CA THR A 260 19.54 -6.20 -14.24
C THR A 260 20.98 -6.71 -14.14
N SER A 261 21.24 -7.77 -13.38
CA SER A 261 22.59 -8.36 -13.30
C SER A 261 23.12 -8.86 -14.66
N VAL A 262 22.22 -9.34 -15.52
CA VAL A 262 22.57 -9.89 -16.84
C VAL A 262 22.68 -8.79 -17.89
N THR A 263 21.80 -7.77 -17.87
CA THR A 263 21.79 -6.71 -18.89
C THR A 263 22.72 -5.56 -18.58
N ASP A 264 22.87 -5.21 -17.30
CA ASP A 264 23.57 -4.04 -16.80
C ASP A 264 24.49 -4.43 -15.62
N PRO A 265 25.55 -5.23 -15.87
CA PRO A 265 26.34 -5.89 -14.82
C PRO A 265 27.15 -4.95 -13.92
N SER A 266 27.18 -3.64 -14.18
CA SER A 266 27.85 -2.63 -13.38
C SER A 266 26.91 -1.75 -12.54
N VAL A 267 25.59 -1.92 -12.70
CA VAL A 267 24.60 -1.05 -12.08
C VAL A 267 24.22 -1.56 -10.68
N TYR A 268 24.24 -0.64 -9.72
CA TYR A 268 23.63 -0.85 -8.40
C TYR A 268 22.12 -0.74 -8.54
N LEU A 269 21.38 -1.61 -7.86
CA LEU A 269 19.91 -1.59 -7.89
C LEU A 269 19.37 -1.31 -6.50
N ALA A 270 18.51 -0.31 -6.39
CA ALA A 270 17.81 0.09 -5.18
C ALA A 270 16.34 0.38 -5.52
N GLY A 271 15.42 -0.20 -4.75
CA GLY A 271 14.00 0.14 -4.81
C GLY A 271 13.09 -1.08 -4.91
N ALA A 272 11.89 -0.95 -4.35
CA ALA A 272 10.83 -1.95 -4.37
C ALA A 272 10.18 -2.19 -5.77
N SER A 273 10.58 -1.40 -6.77
CA SER A 273 9.84 -1.28 -8.04
C SER A 273 9.68 -2.58 -8.84
N GLY A 274 10.64 -3.51 -8.76
CA GLY A 274 10.47 -4.85 -9.35
C GLY A 274 9.28 -5.62 -8.78
N GLY A 275 9.04 -5.50 -7.47
CA GLY A 275 7.86 -6.04 -6.80
C GLY A 275 6.59 -5.25 -7.13
N VAL A 276 6.66 -3.92 -7.20
CA VAL A 276 5.53 -3.06 -7.58
C VAL A 276 5.02 -3.39 -8.99
N TYR A 277 5.91 -3.53 -9.98
CA TYR A 277 5.53 -3.95 -11.33
C TYR A 277 4.97 -5.38 -11.38
N ALA A 278 5.42 -6.25 -10.48
CA ALA A 278 4.82 -7.56 -10.31
C ALA A 278 3.38 -7.48 -9.77
N LEU A 279 3.08 -6.56 -8.85
CA LEU A 279 1.70 -6.32 -8.37
C LEU A 279 0.81 -5.74 -9.47
N ILE A 280 1.31 -4.79 -10.27
CA ILE A 280 0.58 -4.24 -11.42
C ILE A 280 0.17 -5.36 -12.39
N THR A 281 1.11 -6.23 -12.75
CA THR A 281 0.86 -7.32 -13.68
C THR A 281 0.15 -8.52 -13.07
N ALA A 282 0.14 -8.66 -11.74
CA ALA A 282 -0.72 -9.60 -11.03
C ALA A 282 -2.20 -9.26 -11.23
N HIS A 283 -2.58 -7.98 -11.23
CA HIS A 283 -3.93 -7.56 -11.60
C HIS A 283 -4.28 -7.92 -13.04
N VAL A 284 -3.35 -7.72 -13.97
CA VAL A 284 -3.50 -8.17 -15.37
C VAL A 284 -3.67 -9.69 -15.44
N ALA A 285 -2.91 -10.46 -14.66
CA ALA A 285 -3.06 -11.91 -14.56
C ALA A 285 -4.44 -12.30 -14.05
N THR A 286 -4.97 -11.64 -13.01
CA THR A 286 -6.33 -11.83 -12.50
C THR A 286 -7.38 -11.56 -13.59
N ILE A 287 -7.17 -10.54 -14.41
CA ILE A 287 -8.05 -10.23 -15.55
C ILE A 287 -8.01 -11.34 -16.61
N ILE A 288 -6.83 -11.85 -16.94
CA ILE A 288 -6.66 -12.89 -17.97
C ILE A 288 -7.32 -14.20 -17.54
N ILE A 289 -7.10 -14.64 -16.30
CA ILE A 289 -7.62 -15.93 -15.82
C ILE A 289 -9.12 -15.89 -15.51
N ASN A 290 -9.69 -14.70 -15.24
CA ASN A 290 -11.12 -14.53 -14.96
C ASN A 290 -11.83 -13.66 -16.02
N TRP A 291 -11.35 -13.72 -17.28
CA TRP A 291 -11.79 -12.81 -18.34
C TRP A 291 -13.30 -12.80 -18.57
N SER A 292 -13.94 -13.97 -18.49
CA SER A 292 -15.39 -14.10 -18.72
C SER A 292 -16.25 -13.65 -17.55
N GLU A 293 -15.66 -13.50 -16.38
CA GLU A 293 -16.31 -13.16 -15.12
C GLU A 293 -16.27 -11.65 -14.86
N ILE A 294 -15.46 -10.91 -15.62
CA ILE A 294 -15.24 -9.46 -15.44
C ILE A 294 -15.99 -8.69 -16.54
N GLU A 295 -17.06 -7.98 -16.18
CA GLU A 295 -17.88 -7.20 -17.11
C GLU A 295 -17.11 -6.11 -17.88
N PHE A 296 -16.09 -5.50 -17.26
CA PHE A 296 -15.30 -4.39 -17.84
C PHE A 296 -13.81 -4.70 -17.98
N ALA A 297 -13.46 -5.96 -18.27
CA ALA A 297 -12.08 -6.44 -18.35
C ALA A 297 -11.19 -5.57 -19.26
N ILE A 298 -11.73 -5.16 -20.41
CA ILE A 298 -10.98 -4.38 -21.40
C ILE A 298 -10.63 -2.97 -20.89
N TYR A 299 -11.54 -2.31 -20.17
CA TYR A 299 -11.28 -0.97 -19.62
C TYR A 299 -10.25 -1.03 -18.50
N GLN A 300 -10.33 -2.05 -17.63
CA GLN A 300 -9.32 -2.28 -16.60
C GLN A 300 -7.94 -2.55 -17.22
N LEU A 301 -7.89 -3.36 -18.29
CA LEU A 301 -6.65 -3.63 -19.01
C LEU A 301 -6.06 -2.36 -19.65
N LEU A 302 -6.91 -1.50 -20.22
CA LEU A 302 -6.47 -0.21 -20.79
C LEU A 302 -5.90 0.74 -19.72
N VAL A 303 -6.49 0.78 -18.53
CA VAL A 303 -5.96 1.57 -17.40
C VAL A 303 -4.58 1.07 -16.99
N PHE A 304 -4.41 -0.24 -16.79
CA PHE A 304 -3.09 -0.81 -16.46
C PHE A 304 -2.07 -0.62 -17.58
N ALA A 305 -2.48 -0.77 -18.85
CA ALA A 305 -1.61 -0.52 -19.98
C ALA A 305 -1.13 0.93 -20.03
N PHE A 306 -2.02 1.90 -19.77
CA PHE A 306 -1.65 3.31 -19.68
C PHE A 306 -0.66 3.58 -18.54
N LEU A 307 -0.92 3.06 -17.34
CA LEU A 307 -0.04 3.21 -16.18
C LEU A 307 1.36 2.63 -16.43
N ILE A 308 1.43 1.40 -16.96
CA ILE A 308 2.70 0.73 -17.29
C ILE A 308 3.44 1.54 -18.36
N THR A 309 2.77 1.94 -19.43
CA THR A 309 3.41 2.64 -20.55
C THR A 309 3.96 4.00 -20.11
N PHE A 310 3.20 4.75 -19.31
CA PHE A 310 3.62 6.06 -18.82
C PHE A 310 4.82 5.96 -17.87
N ASP A 311 4.76 5.04 -16.88
CA ASP A 311 5.82 4.90 -15.89
C ASP A 311 7.11 4.30 -16.51
N PHE A 312 6.97 3.21 -17.27
CA PHE A 312 8.09 2.55 -17.95
C PHE A 312 8.71 3.46 -19.02
N GLY A 313 7.86 4.15 -19.79
CA GLY A 313 8.30 5.12 -20.79
C GLY A 313 9.07 6.28 -20.17
N SER A 314 8.63 6.78 -19.01
CA SER A 314 9.35 7.82 -18.25
C SER A 314 10.71 7.33 -17.74
N SER A 315 10.80 6.07 -17.28
CA SER A 315 12.06 5.45 -16.86
C SER A 315 13.08 5.35 -18.01
N ILE A 316 12.64 4.88 -19.18
CA ILE A 316 13.47 4.83 -20.40
C ILE A 316 13.88 6.24 -20.83
N TYR A 317 12.94 7.18 -20.87
CA TYR A 317 13.20 8.55 -21.30
C TYR A 317 14.28 9.21 -20.43
N ASN A 318 14.16 9.09 -19.11
CA ASN A 318 15.13 9.64 -18.16
C ASN A 318 16.53 9.03 -18.35
N ARG A 319 16.62 7.74 -18.67
CA ARG A 319 17.89 7.04 -18.88
C ARG A 319 18.62 7.48 -20.15
N TYR A 320 17.91 7.61 -21.26
CA TYR A 320 18.52 7.83 -22.58
C TYR A 320 18.55 9.29 -23.03
N PHE A 321 17.64 10.13 -22.53
CA PHE A 321 17.49 11.51 -23.01
C PHE A 321 17.85 12.56 -21.95
N VAL A 322 17.67 12.26 -20.66
CA VAL A 322 17.95 13.20 -19.56
C VAL A 322 19.29 12.91 -18.87
N ASN A 323 19.88 11.72 -19.10
CA ASN A 323 21.13 11.27 -18.48
C ASN A 323 21.14 11.43 -16.95
N VAL A 324 20.00 11.15 -16.31
CA VAL A 324 19.99 11.04 -14.86
C VAL A 324 20.62 9.69 -14.52
N ASP A 325 21.69 9.69 -13.72
CA ASP A 325 22.32 8.49 -13.14
C ASP A 325 21.37 7.84 -12.13
N ASN A 326 20.26 7.33 -12.62
CA ASN A 326 19.26 6.64 -11.82
C ASN A 326 19.73 5.20 -11.62
N GLN A 327 19.94 4.83 -10.37
CA GLN A 327 20.20 3.45 -9.92
C GLN A 327 18.92 2.57 -9.97
N ILE A 328 17.96 2.97 -10.81
CA ILE A 328 16.67 2.35 -11.01
C ILE A 328 16.67 1.80 -12.44
N GLY A 329 16.87 0.49 -12.57
CA GLY A 329 16.92 -0.16 -13.87
C GLY A 329 15.53 -0.34 -14.46
N TYR A 330 15.27 0.21 -15.65
CA TYR A 330 14.08 -0.12 -16.45
C TYR A 330 13.97 -1.64 -16.68
N THR A 331 15.11 -2.33 -16.78
CA THR A 331 15.18 -3.80 -16.85
C THR A 331 14.52 -4.44 -15.64
N ALA A 332 14.71 -3.89 -14.43
CA ALA A 332 14.10 -4.42 -13.22
C ALA A 332 12.57 -4.28 -13.25
N HIS A 333 12.06 -3.16 -13.77
CA HIS A 333 10.62 -2.94 -13.95
C HIS A 333 10.03 -3.96 -14.94
N LEU A 334 10.67 -4.14 -16.10
CA LEU A 334 10.22 -5.07 -17.13
C LEU A 334 10.25 -6.52 -16.63
N ALA A 335 11.34 -6.94 -16.00
CA ALA A 335 11.47 -8.30 -15.48
C ALA A 335 10.50 -8.55 -14.32
N GLY A 336 10.28 -7.56 -13.45
CA GLY A 336 9.25 -7.59 -12.42
C GLY A 336 7.84 -7.77 -13.01
N ALA A 337 7.51 -7.04 -14.07
CA ALA A 337 6.25 -7.17 -14.79
C ALA A 337 6.05 -8.55 -15.41
N ILE A 338 7.08 -9.10 -16.06
CA ILE A 338 7.03 -10.44 -16.64
C ILE A 338 6.84 -11.49 -15.53
N ALA A 339 7.59 -11.38 -14.43
CA ALA A 339 7.46 -12.28 -13.29
C ALA A 339 6.07 -12.21 -12.65
N GLY A 340 5.53 -11.00 -12.44
CA GLY A 340 4.19 -10.83 -11.86
C GLY A 340 3.10 -11.43 -12.73
N LEU A 341 3.18 -11.28 -14.05
CA LEU A 341 2.25 -11.91 -14.97
C LEU A 341 2.35 -13.44 -14.92
N LEU A 342 3.56 -14.00 -15.07
CA LEU A 342 3.77 -15.45 -15.13
C LEU A 342 3.40 -16.13 -13.80
N VAL A 343 3.88 -15.59 -12.68
CA VAL A 343 3.62 -16.12 -11.35
C VAL A 343 2.17 -15.86 -10.95
N GLY A 344 1.62 -14.70 -11.31
CA GLY A 344 0.21 -14.35 -11.05
C GLY A 344 -0.75 -15.34 -11.70
N VAL A 345 -0.57 -15.67 -12.99
CA VAL A 345 -1.42 -16.63 -13.71
C VAL A 345 -1.38 -18.03 -13.06
N TYR A 346 -0.26 -18.42 -12.49
CA TYR A 346 -0.09 -19.71 -11.82
C TYR A 346 -0.63 -19.72 -10.38
N THR A 347 -0.45 -18.62 -9.64
CA THR A 347 -0.70 -18.59 -8.19
C THR A 347 -2.04 -18.00 -7.81
N LEU A 348 -2.58 -17.04 -8.56
CA LEU A 348 -3.82 -16.34 -8.19
C LEU A 348 -5.03 -17.27 -8.31
N ARG A 349 -6.12 -16.88 -7.64
CA ARG A 349 -7.35 -17.68 -7.61
C ARG A 349 -8.03 -17.62 -8.98
N ASN A 350 -8.37 -18.79 -9.51
CA ASN A 350 -9.13 -18.96 -10.73
C ASN A 350 -10.56 -19.40 -10.35
N LEU A 351 -11.55 -18.59 -10.69
CA LEU A 351 -12.95 -18.77 -10.30
C LEU A 351 -13.58 -20.02 -10.94
N ASN A 352 -13.38 -20.20 -12.24
CA ASN A 352 -13.98 -21.26 -13.03
C ASN A 352 -12.92 -21.91 -13.90
N VAL A 353 -12.23 -22.92 -13.36
CA VAL A 353 -11.07 -23.52 -14.04
C VAL A 353 -11.46 -24.21 -15.34
N ARG A 354 -11.08 -23.63 -16.47
CA ARG A 354 -11.21 -24.23 -17.80
C ARG A 354 -10.00 -25.11 -18.13
N PRO A 355 -10.14 -26.12 -19.01
CA PRO A 355 -9.02 -27.02 -19.35
C PRO A 355 -7.80 -26.32 -19.97
N TRP A 356 -8.01 -25.24 -20.73
CA TRP A 356 -6.93 -24.47 -21.36
C TRP A 356 -6.15 -23.64 -20.33
N GLU A 357 -6.81 -23.17 -19.28
CA GLU A 357 -6.16 -22.39 -18.21
C GLU A 357 -5.17 -23.24 -17.44
N LYS A 358 -5.46 -24.53 -17.18
CA LYS A 358 -4.48 -25.44 -16.57
C LYS A 358 -3.20 -25.56 -17.40
N LYS A 359 -3.32 -25.64 -18.74
CA LYS A 359 -2.16 -25.66 -19.64
C LYS A 359 -1.41 -24.34 -19.60
N LEU A 360 -2.12 -23.21 -19.58
CA LEU A 360 -1.52 -21.89 -19.46
C LEU A 360 -0.75 -21.74 -18.13
N CYS A 361 -1.34 -22.12 -16.99
CA CYS A 361 -0.69 -22.05 -15.68
C CYS A 361 0.64 -22.84 -15.66
N TRP A 362 0.64 -24.07 -16.18
CA TRP A 362 1.87 -24.88 -16.26
C TRP A 362 2.90 -24.27 -17.21
N SER A 363 2.49 -23.76 -18.36
CA SER A 363 3.39 -23.05 -19.27
C SER A 363 4.02 -21.84 -18.60
N CYS A 364 3.23 -21.00 -17.91
CA CYS A 364 3.72 -19.83 -17.20
C CYS A 364 4.71 -20.21 -16.08
N PHE A 365 4.40 -21.25 -15.30
CA PHE A 365 5.29 -21.78 -14.27
C PHE A 365 6.64 -22.24 -14.85
N VAL A 366 6.62 -23.04 -15.93
CA VAL A 366 7.84 -23.54 -16.58
C VAL A 366 8.66 -22.38 -17.14
N ILE A 367 8.03 -21.40 -17.80
CA ILE A 367 8.72 -20.22 -18.34
C ILE A 367 9.39 -19.43 -17.21
N TYR A 368 8.68 -19.18 -16.10
CA TYR A 368 9.26 -18.45 -14.96
C TYR A 368 10.47 -19.18 -14.36
N VAL A 369 10.36 -20.50 -14.15
CA VAL A 369 11.46 -21.32 -13.63
C VAL A 369 12.67 -21.31 -14.57
N LEU A 370 12.45 -21.40 -15.88
CA LEU A 370 13.52 -21.34 -16.87
C LEU A 370 14.20 -19.97 -16.88
N LEU A 371 13.44 -18.87 -16.86
CA LEU A 371 14.01 -17.52 -16.85
C LEU A 371 14.84 -17.25 -15.59
N THR A 372 14.26 -17.53 -14.41
CA THR A 372 14.94 -17.36 -13.12
C THR A 372 16.16 -18.28 -13.02
N GLY A 373 16.02 -19.54 -13.40
CA GLY A 373 17.11 -20.52 -13.41
C GLY A 373 18.25 -20.11 -14.35
N SER A 374 17.92 -19.55 -15.52
CA SER A 374 18.92 -19.01 -16.46
C SER A 374 19.69 -17.83 -15.87
N GLY A 375 18.99 -16.88 -15.22
CA GLY A 375 19.62 -15.74 -14.56
C GLY A 375 20.54 -16.15 -13.40
N VAL A 376 20.11 -17.13 -12.60
CA VAL A 376 20.93 -17.71 -11.52
C VAL A 376 22.16 -18.41 -12.10
N MET A 377 21.97 -19.25 -13.12
CA MET A 377 23.06 -19.96 -13.79
C MET A 377 24.07 -18.99 -14.39
N TRP A 378 23.61 -17.90 -15.01
CA TRP A 378 24.48 -16.86 -15.57
C TRP A 378 25.40 -16.25 -14.49
N ASN A 379 24.82 -15.92 -13.34
CA ASN A 379 25.55 -15.36 -12.21
C ASN A 379 26.61 -16.33 -11.63
N VAL A 380 26.35 -17.63 -11.66
CA VAL A 380 27.27 -18.66 -11.15
C VAL A 380 28.37 -19.00 -12.16
N MET A 381 28.01 -19.19 -13.43
CA MET A 381 28.91 -19.74 -14.45
C MET A 381 29.81 -18.68 -15.10
N PHE A 382 29.42 -17.41 -15.11
CA PHE A 382 30.18 -16.33 -15.77
C PHE A 382 30.65 -15.26 -14.78
N PRO A 383 31.50 -15.59 -13.79
CA PRO A 383 31.97 -14.60 -12.82
C PRO A 383 32.80 -13.48 -13.44
N GLU A 384 33.49 -13.75 -14.56
CA GLU A 384 34.32 -12.77 -15.29
C GLU A 384 33.51 -11.73 -16.06
N TYR A 385 32.22 -11.98 -16.32
CA TYR A 385 31.32 -11.04 -16.97
C TYR A 385 31.07 -9.78 -16.12
N PHE A 386 31.22 -9.91 -14.81
CA PHE A 386 31.00 -8.83 -13.85
C PHE A 386 32.33 -8.16 -13.55
N SER A 387 32.35 -6.82 -13.57
CA SER A 387 33.58 -6.06 -13.30
C SER A 387 34.11 -6.37 -11.89
N LYS A 388 35.43 -6.54 -11.78
CA LYS A 388 36.10 -6.69 -10.49
C LYS A 388 36.15 -5.33 -9.80
N GLU A 389 36.03 -5.30 -8.46
CA GLU A 389 36.30 -4.10 -7.66
C GLU A 389 37.66 -3.54 -8.09
N GLN A 390 37.68 -2.31 -8.64
CA GLN A 390 38.91 -1.54 -8.72
C GLN A 390 39.20 -1.07 -7.29
N TYR A 391 40.06 -1.81 -6.60
CA TYR A 391 40.55 -1.46 -5.25
C TYR A 391 41.34 -0.16 -5.26
#